data_AF-A0A2G9IBY4-F1
#
_entry.id   AF-A0A2G9IBY4-F1
#
_cell.length_a   1.000
_cell.length_b   1.000
_cell.length_c   1.000
_cell.angle_alpha   90.00
_cell.angle_beta   90.00
_cell.angle_gamma   90.00
#
_symmetry.space_group_name_H-M   'P 1'
#
loop_
_entity.id
_entity.type
_entity.pdbx_description
1 polymer ?
#
loop_
_entity_poly.entity_id
_entity_poly.type
_entity_poly.pdbx_seq_one_letter_code
_entity_poly.pdbx_strand_id
1 'polypeptide(L)'
;MQPGEHFTADMTERQADSLLRADLWKCFEHFKGYGKDALLLTLLAYNVGVGRLLGYGKHPKSRLLRKIEAGNRNFYQEYVSFCRYKGKVLKGLVKRRQVEFAMFYLP
;
A
#
# COMPACT_ATOMS: atom_id res chain seq x y z
N MET A 1 15.49 0.18 7.78
CA MET A 1 16.04 -1.17 8.02
C MET A 1 15.56 -1.57 9.39
N GLN A 2 14.97 -2.76 9.52
CA GLN A 2 14.56 -3.25 10.84
C GLN A 2 15.83 -3.53 11.68
N PRO A 3 15.73 -3.46 13.01
CA PRO A 3 16.86 -3.81 13.88
C PRO A 3 17.37 -5.22 13.55
N GLY A 4 18.64 -5.34 13.13
CA GLY A 4 19.27 -6.61 12.78
C GLY A 4 19.31 -6.96 11.28
N GLU A 5 18.71 -6.17 10.41
CA GLU A 5 18.82 -6.38 8.96
C GLU A 5 20.13 -5.78 8.40
N HIS A 6 21.04 -6.64 7.97
CA HIS A 6 22.25 -6.26 7.24
C HIS A 6 22.02 -6.43 5.74
N PHE A 7 21.77 -5.33 5.03
CA PHE A 7 21.70 -5.34 3.57
C PHE A 7 23.09 -5.10 2.99
N THR A 8 23.61 -6.08 2.26
CA THR A 8 24.78 -5.91 1.40
C THR A 8 24.32 -5.47 0.01
N ALA A 9 25.13 -4.66 -0.68
CA ALA A 9 24.82 -4.23 -2.04
C ALA A 9 24.82 -5.40 -3.05
N ASP A 10 25.53 -6.49 -2.74
CA ASP A 10 25.69 -7.68 -3.58
C ASP A 10 24.60 -8.75 -3.38
N MET A 11 23.36 -8.31 -3.13
CA MET A 11 22.24 -9.22 -2.92
C MET A 11 21.82 -9.92 -4.22
N THR A 12 21.63 -11.24 -4.18
CA THR A 12 21.09 -11.98 -5.34
C THR A 12 19.61 -11.66 -5.56
N GLU A 13 19.12 -11.80 -6.80
CA GLU A 13 17.70 -11.59 -7.13
C GLU A 13 16.77 -12.45 -6.26
N ARG A 14 17.15 -13.71 -5.97
CA ARG A 14 16.36 -14.60 -5.10
C ARG A 14 16.28 -14.10 -3.66
N GLN A 15 17.37 -13.55 -3.14
CA GLN A 15 17.39 -12.96 -1.80
C GLN A 15 16.53 -11.68 -1.77
N ALA A 16 16.61 -10.85 -2.81
CA ALA A 16 15.79 -9.65 -2.94
C ALA A 16 14.30 -9.98 -3.05
N ASP A 17 13.93 -10.99 -3.84
CA ASP A 17 12.53 -11.45 -3.98
C ASP A 17 12.01 -12.05 -2.67
N SER A 18 12.81 -12.85 -1.96
CA SER A 18 12.43 -13.41 -0.66
C SER A 18 12.19 -12.31 0.38
N LEU A 19 13.08 -11.32 0.45
CA LEU A 19 12.93 -10.16 1.32
C LEU A 19 11.68 -9.34 0.95
N LEU A 20 11.47 -9.08 -0.34
CA LEU A 20 10.30 -8.37 -0.84
C LEU A 20 9.01 -9.09 -0.44
N ARG A 21 8.94 -10.41 -0.59
CA ARG A 21 7.78 -11.22 -0.19
C ARG A 21 7.56 -11.17 1.32
N ALA A 22 8.62 -11.25 2.13
CA ALA A 22 8.52 -11.16 3.58
C ALA A 22 7.97 -9.79 4.02
N ASP A 23 8.46 -8.70 3.42
CA ASP A 23 7.98 -7.35 3.71
C ASP A 23 6.53 -7.13 3.25
N LEU A 24 6.17 -7.63 2.07
CA LEU A 24 4.80 -7.61 1.58
C LEU A 24 3.87 -8.41 2.49
N TRP A 25 4.32 -9.56 3.00
CA TRP A 25 3.55 -10.39 3.93
C TRP A 25 3.28 -9.65 5.25
N LYS A 26 4.31 -9.04 5.85
CA LYS A 26 4.15 -8.18 7.04
C LYS A 26 3.14 -7.07 6.79
N CYS A 27 3.19 -6.45 5.61
CA CYS A 27 2.24 -5.42 5.22
C CYS A 27 0.81 -5.97 5.04
N PHE A 28 0.67 -7.18 4.48
CA PHE A 28 -0.61 -7.85 4.26
C PHE A 28 -1.33 -8.20 5.56
N GLU A 29 -0.60 -8.58 6.60
CA GLU A 29 -1.17 -8.89 7.92
C GLU A 29 -2.02 -7.74 8.49
N HIS A 30 -1.67 -6.48 8.16
CA HIS A 30 -2.46 -5.32 8.57
C HIS A 30 -3.80 -5.18 7.83
N PHE A 31 -3.94 -5.78 6.65
CA PHE A 31 -5.10 -5.63 5.78
C PHE A 31 -5.88 -6.92 5.54
N LYS A 32 -5.48 -8.06 6.12
CA LYS A 32 -6.16 -9.36 5.94
C LYS A 32 -7.66 -9.33 6.24
N GLY A 33 -8.09 -8.46 7.17
CA GLY A 33 -9.51 -8.27 7.52
C GLY A 33 -10.36 -7.55 6.45
N TYR A 34 -9.75 -7.00 5.40
CA TYR A 34 -10.45 -6.29 4.32
C TYR A 34 -10.88 -7.19 3.15
N GLY A 35 -10.74 -8.52 3.30
CA GLY A 35 -11.20 -9.49 2.32
C GLY A 35 -10.59 -9.27 0.94
N LYS A 36 -11.44 -9.13 -0.08
CA LYS A 36 -10.99 -8.93 -1.48
C LYS A 36 -10.15 -7.66 -1.69
N ASP A 37 -10.28 -6.65 -0.82
CA ASP A 37 -9.51 -5.41 -0.94
C ASP A 37 -8.14 -5.50 -0.26
N ALA A 38 -7.84 -6.58 0.46
CA ALA A 38 -6.62 -6.72 1.25
C ALA A 38 -5.34 -6.57 0.40
N LEU A 39 -5.29 -7.22 -0.77
CA LEU A 39 -4.14 -7.14 -1.68
C LEU A 39 -3.95 -5.73 -2.23
N LEU A 40 -5.02 -5.09 -2.68
CA LEU A 40 -5.01 -3.72 -3.20
C LEU A 40 -4.48 -2.72 -2.14
N LEU A 41 -4.94 -2.87 -0.89
CA LEU A 41 -4.51 -2.05 0.23
C LEU A 41 -3.06 -2.31 0.64
N THR A 42 -2.62 -3.57 0.58
CA THR A 42 -1.24 -3.98 0.85
C THR A 42 -0.27 -3.34 -0.14
N LEU A 43 -0.57 -3.39 -1.43
CA LEU A 43 0.26 -2.77 -2.48
C LEU A 43 0.37 -1.25 -2.29
N LEU A 44 -0.75 -0.61 -1.96
CA LEU A 44 -0.78 0.81 -1.67
C LEU A 44 0.08 1.12 -0.44
N ALA A 45 -0.12 0.40 0.66
CA ALA A 45 0.59 0.55 1.93
C ALA A 45 2.10 0.30 1.80
N TYR A 46 2.51 -0.68 1.01
CA TYR A 46 3.92 -0.94 0.74
C TYR A 46 4.61 0.29 0.15
N ASN A 47 3.89 1.08 -0.66
CA ASN A 47 4.45 2.29 -1.28
C ASN A 47 4.30 3.56 -0.45
N VAL A 48 3.22 3.70 0.33
CA VAL A 48 2.91 4.96 1.04
C VAL A 48 2.98 4.86 2.55
N GLY A 49 3.26 3.66 3.08
CA GLY A 49 3.30 3.32 4.49
C GLY A 49 1.96 2.90 5.07
N VAL A 50 1.95 1.85 5.89
CA VAL A 50 0.77 1.33 6.60
C VAL A 50 0.10 2.40 7.46
N GLY A 51 0.88 3.15 8.23
CA GLY A 51 0.37 4.21 9.12
C GLY A 51 -0.36 5.33 8.36
N ARG A 52 -0.01 5.58 7.09
CA ARG A 52 -0.71 6.58 6.27
C ARG A 52 -2.13 6.13 5.89
N LEU A 53 -2.38 4.83 5.87
CA LEU A 53 -3.71 4.26 5.65
C LEU A 53 -4.47 4.07 6.96
N LEU A 54 -3.88 3.36 7.93
CA LEU A 54 -4.52 3.03 9.21
C LEU A 54 -4.68 4.23 10.14
N GLY A 55 -3.87 5.27 9.96
CA GLY A 55 -3.72 6.34 10.94
C GLY A 55 -2.68 5.98 12.01
N TYR A 56 -2.22 7.00 12.73
CA TYR A 56 -1.30 6.86 13.87
C TYR A 56 -1.39 8.09 14.77
N GLY A 57 -1.40 7.90 16.09
CA GLY A 57 -1.50 8.99 17.07
C GLY A 57 -2.72 9.88 16.81
N LYS A 58 -2.49 11.15 16.44
CA LYS A 58 -3.54 12.12 16.11
C LYS A 58 -3.99 12.07 14.64
N HIS A 59 -3.31 11.30 13.79
CA HIS A 59 -3.70 11.14 12.39
C HIS A 59 -4.78 10.07 12.28
N PRO A 60 -6.00 10.42 11.86
CA PRO A 60 -7.07 9.46 11.73
C PRO A 60 -6.83 8.51 10.55
N LYS A 61 -7.56 7.41 10.57
CA LYS A 61 -7.65 6.48 9.45
C LYS A 61 -8.01 7.21 8.15
N SER A 62 -7.34 6.83 7.06
CA SER A 62 -7.55 7.42 5.74
C SER A 62 -9.01 7.34 5.30
N ARG A 63 -9.44 8.32 4.48
CA ARG A 63 -10.80 8.33 3.91
C ARG A 63 -11.07 7.08 3.05
N LEU A 64 -10.04 6.55 2.39
CA LEU A 64 -10.10 5.30 1.63
C LEU A 64 -10.61 4.14 2.49
N LEU A 65 -9.93 3.86 3.61
CA LEU A 65 -10.33 2.76 4.49
C LEU A 65 -11.70 3.01 5.12
N ARG A 66 -12.00 4.23 5.57
CA ARG A 66 -13.33 4.57 6.11
C ARG A 66 -14.45 4.31 5.09
N LYS A 67 -14.21 4.55 3.79
CA LYS A 67 -15.18 4.21 2.74
C LYS A 67 -15.34 2.69 2.59
N ILE A 68 -14.23 1.94 2.53
CA ILE A 68 -14.27 0.48 2.41
C ILE A 68 -15.00 -0.15 3.60
N GLU A 69 -14.69 0.29 4.82
CA GLU A 69 -15.33 -0.17 6.06
C GLU A 69 -16.83 0.16 6.12
N ALA A 70 -17.24 1.29 5.55
CA ALA A 70 -18.65 1.65 5.39
C ALA A 70 -19.34 0.92 4.21
N GLY A 71 -18.66 -0.02 3.54
CA GLY A 71 -19.18 -0.72 2.36
C GLY A 71 -19.26 0.15 1.09
N ASN A 72 -18.76 1.38 1.13
CA ASN A 72 -18.79 2.29 -0.01
C ASN A 72 -17.72 1.90 -1.02
N ARG A 73 -18.15 1.33 -2.16
CA ARG A 73 -17.29 0.89 -3.26
C ARG A 73 -16.81 2.03 -4.19
N ASN A 74 -17.34 3.24 -4.04
CA ASN A 74 -16.88 4.42 -4.77
C ASN A 74 -15.70 5.09 -4.04
N PHE A 75 -14.57 4.39 -4.01
CA PHE A 75 -13.33 4.84 -3.35
C PHE A 75 -12.14 5.03 -4.31
N TYR A 76 -12.38 4.91 -5.62
CA TYR A 76 -11.34 5.06 -6.65
C TYR A 76 -10.56 6.38 -6.50
N GLN A 77 -11.28 7.49 -6.31
CA GLN A 77 -10.68 8.82 -6.16
C GLN A 77 -9.76 8.90 -4.93
N GLU A 78 -10.18 8.33 -3.81
CA GLU A 78 -9.34 8.23 -2.62
C GLU A 78 -8.09 7.38 -2.88
N TYR A 79 -8.23 6.27 -3.61
CA TYR A 79 -7.10 5.40 -3.96
C TYR A 79 -6.05 6.11 -4.83
N VAL A 80 -6.47 6.77 -5.92
CA VAL A 80 -5.54 7.48 -6.80
C VAL A 80 -5.01 8.79 -6.18
N SER A 81 -5.62 9.29 -5.10
CA SER A 81 -5.11 10.49 -4.41
C SER A 81 -3.75 10.28 -3.72
N PHE A 82 -3.35 9.03 -3.50
CA PHE A 82 -2.06 8.64 -2.92
C PHE A 82 -0.88 8.76 -3.91
N CYS A 83 -0.83 9.86 -4.67
CA CYS A 83 0.19 10.14 -5.68
C CYS A 83 1.03 11.39 -5.38
N ARG A 84 0.97 11.88 -4.13
CA ARG A 84 1.67 13.10 -3.71
C ARG A 84 2.99 12.80 -3.01
N TYR A 85 4.05 13.41 -3.50
CA TYR A 85 5.35 13.48 -2.84
C TYR A 85 5.71 14.95 -2.61
N LYS A 86 5.99 15.33 -1.35
CA LYS A 86 6.26 16.72 -0.95
C LYS A 86 5.25 17.73 -1.51
N GLY A 87 3.95 17.38 -1.46
CA GLY A 87 2.84 18.21 -1.95
C GLY A 87 2.60 18.18 -3.46
N LYS A 88 3.54 17.67 -4.26
CA LYS A 88 3.42 17.59 -5.73
C LYS A 88 2.85 16.25 -6.17
N VAL A 89 1.93 16.28 -7.15
CA VAL A 89 1.41 15.06 -7.78
C VAL A 89 2.46 14.52 -8.76
N LEU A 90 2.85 13.26 -8.58
CA LEU A 90 3.75 12.58 -9.50
C LEU A 90 2.94 11.81 -10.54
N LYS A 91 3.04 12.19 -11.81
CA LYS A 91 2.28 11.55 -12.92
C LYS A 91 2.55 10.04 -13.01
N GLY A 92 3.78 9.60 -12.73
CA GLY A 92 4.13 8.17 -12.69
C GLY A 92 3.38 7.40 -11.59
N LEU A 93 3.19 8.00 -10.42
CA LEU A 93 2.40 7.39 -9.35
C LEU A 93 0.92 7.28 -9.74
N VAL A 94 0.38 8.30 -10.42
CA VAL A 94 -1.02 8.25 -10.89
C VAL A 94 -1.24 7.07 -11.82
N LYS A 95 -0.35 6.89 -12.81
CA LYS A 95 -0.42 5.75 -13.73
C LYS A 95 -0.29 4.42 -12.98
N ARG A 96 0.62 4.33 -12.00
CA ARG A 96 0.79 3.13 -11.17
C ARG A 96 -0.48 2.79 -10.37
N ARG A 97 -1.08 3.77 -9.68
CA ARG A 97 -2.34 3.57 -8.93
C ARG A 97 -3.48 3.14 -9.84
N GLN A 98 -3.55 3.67 -11.07
CA GLN A 98 -4.56 3.26 -12.05
C GLN A 98 -4.41 1.79 -12.46
N VAL A 99 -3.18 1.35 -12.74
CA VAL A 99 -2.89 -0.05 -13.09
C VAL A 99 -3.17 -1.00 -11.93
N GLU A 100 -2.71 -0.67 -10.72
CA GLU A 100 -2.96 -1.48 -9.53
C GLU A 100 -4.46 -1.61 -9.24
N PHE A 101 -5.22 -0.51 -9.37
CA PHE A 101 -6.66 -0.56 -9.21
C PHE A 101 -7.32 -1.42 -10.30
N ALA A 102 -6.92 -1.26 -11.56
CA ALA A 102 -7.46 -2.07 -12.64
C ALA A 102 -7.15 -3.57 -12.47
N MET A 103 -5.97 -3.92 -11.94
CA MET A 103 -5.52 -5.31 -11.83
C MET A 103 -6.03 -6.01 -10.56
N PHE A 104 -6.19 -5.29 -9.45
CA PHE A 104 -6.50 -5.89 -8.14
C PHE A 104 -7.89 -5.52 -7.59
N TYR A 105 -8.62 -4.61 -8.24
CA TYR A 105 -9.99 -4.24 -7.85
C TYR A 105 -11.04 -4.60 -8.90
N LEU A 106 -10.73 -4.44 -10.19
CA LEU A 106 -11.64 -4.86 -11.25
C LEU A 106 -11.52 -6.38 -11.44
N PRO A 107 -12.65 -7.10 -11.59
CA PRO A 107 -12.64 -8.53 -11.91
C PRO A 107 -12.09 -8.82 -13.31
#